data_AF-A0A960SZ00-F1
#
_entry.id   AF-A0A960SZ00-F1
#
_cell.length_a   1.000
_cell.length_b   1.000
_cell.length_c   1.000
_cell.angle_alpha   90.00
_cell.angle_beta   90.00
_cell.angle_gamma   90.00
#
_symmetry.space_group_name_H-M   'P 1'
#
loop_
_entity.id
_entity.type
_entity.pdbx_description
1 polymer ?
#
loop_
_entity_poly.entity_id
_entity_poly.type
_entity_poly.pdbx_seq_one_letter_code
_entity_poly.pdbx_strand_id
1 'polypeptide(L)'
;MILVPGQVITAVMTADPDPAAVFACAVSLRDACMEREKRSPTLNLSEAYNGYDQLLREVMRIGTLFEEWVCGHVVFEVCGEVWPYFMEDRFGDACMEVLAPDELAGFDSDDCLRVAMELRVPLRVDGELPVPFMVEVDHPAEDSGFRRLRIETRRERLDEERESVPFRNGDEPFDEELGPVCFGIDGVGPDGTLHHIADRLTYRDARELLVALVPGIELPEEAVSETWRRKD
;
A
#
# COMPACT_ATOMS: atom_id res chain seq x y z
N MET A 1 38.92 9.93 5.35
CA MET A 1 37.59 9.87 4.71
C MET A 1 37.11 11.31 4.59
N ILE A 2 37.15 11.86 3.37
CA ILE A 2 36.87 13.27 3.11
C ILE A 2 35.40 13.36 2.71
N LEU A 3 34.59 14.07 3.50
CA LEU A 3 33.21 14.38 3.15
C LEU A 3 33.21 15.50 2.09
N VAL A 4 32.52 15.27 0.98
CA VAL A 4 32.35 16.26 -0.10
C VAL A 4 31.22 17.23 0.30
N PRO A 5 31.39 18.56 0.22
CA PRO A 5 30.32 19.51 0.50
C PRO A 5 29.27 19.44 -0.61
N GLY A 6 28.00 19.17 -0.26
CA GLY A 6 26.87 19.19 -1.20
C GLY A 6 26.05 17.90 -1.28
N GLN A 7 26.42 16.83 -0.57
CA GLN A 7 25.49 15.72 -0.34
C GLN A 7 24.49 16.11 0.74
N VAL A 8 23.28 16.49 0.32
CA VAL A 8 22.10 16.33 1.17
C VAL A 8 21.95 14.82 1.36
N ILE A 9 22.44 14.33 2.49
CA ILE A 9 22.06 13.00 2.97
C ILE A 9 20.60 13.19 3.38
N THR A 10 19.67 12.80 2.51
CA THR A 10 18.29 12.54 2.93
C THR A 10 18.40 11.35 3.87
N ALA A 11 18.62 11.63 5.15
CA ALA A 11 18.47 10.62 6.18
C ALA A 11 17.01 10.20 6.10
N VAL A 12 16.75 9.03 5.53
CA VAL A 12 15.50 8.33 5.77
C VAL A 12 15.53 8.07 7.27
N MET A 13 14.84 8.92 8.03
CA MET A 13 14.57 8.64 9.44
C MET A 13 13.67 7.42 9.41
N THR A 14 14.25 6.23 9.54
CA THR A 14 13.48 5.04 9.88
C THR A 14 12.82 5.36 11.21
N ALA A 15 11.51 5.52 11.23
CA ALA A 15 10.79 5.66 12.47
C ALA A 15 11.05 4.38 13.28
N ASP A 16 11.50 4.51 14.53
CA ASP A 16 11.56 3.34 15.40
C ASP A 16 10.11 2.91 15.69
N PRO A 17 9.82 1.59 15.75
CA PRO A 17 8.48 1.10 16.07
C PRO A 17 7.91 1.75 17.33
N ASP A 18 6.68 2.27 17.27
CA ASP A 18 6.02 2.85 18.45
C ASP A 18 5.45 1.73 19.35
N PRO A 19 5.94 1.56 20.59
CA PRO A 19 5.41 0.55 21.50
C PRO A 19 3.91 0.68 21.77
N ALA A 20 3.36 1.91 21.71
CA ALA A 20 1.92 2.13 21.85
C ALA A 20 1.15 1.58 20.64
N ALA A 21 1.67 1.77 19.43
CA ALA A 21 1.07 1.22 18.21
C ALA A 21 1.15 -0.31 18.18
N VAL A 22 2.29 -0.90 18.58
CA VAL A 22 2.42 -2.37 18.73
C VAL A 22 1.35 -2.92 19.67
N PHE A 23 1.16 -2.30 20.82
CA PHE A 23 0.16 -2.73 21.79
C PHE A 23 -1.27 -2.55 21.26
N ALA A 24 -1.56 -1.43 20.60
CA ALA A 24 -2.84 -1.17 19.95
C ALA A 24 -3.17 -2.21 18.88
N CYS A 25 -2.21 -2.56 18.01
CA CYS A 25 -2.36 -3.64 17.03
C CYS A 25 -2.71 -4.97 17.71
N ALA A 26 -1.94 -5.36 18.74
CA ALA A 26 -2.14 -6.62 19.44
C ALA A 26 -3.50 -6.69 20.15
N VAL A 27 -3.97 -5.60 20.76
CA VAL A 27 -5.29 -5.50 21.38
C VAL A 27 -6.40 -5.63 20.33
N SER A 28 -6.29 -4.86 19.24
CA SER A 28 -7.26 -4.87 18.15
C SER A 28 -7.41 -6.28 17.56
N LEU A 29 -6.28 -6.93 17.24
CA LEU A 29 -6.26 -8.28 16.66
C LEU A 29 -6.81 -9.34 17.61
N ARG A 30 -6.43 -9.29 18.91
CA ARG A 30 -7.00 -10.19 19.93
C ARG A 30 -8.52 -10.08 19.96
N ASP A 31 -9.04 -8.87 20.02
CA ASP A 31 -10.48 -8.63 20.15
C ASP A 31 -11.24 -9.07 18.90
N ALA A 32 -10.69 -8.83 17.71
CA ALA A 32 -11.23 -9.34 16.45
C ALA A 32 -11.27 -10.88 16.41
N CYS A 33 -10.19 -11.53 16.84
CA CYS A 33 -10.13 -13.00 16.93
C CYS A 33 -11.18 -13.56 17.89
N MET A 34 -11.28 -12.99 19.10
CA MET A 34 -12.27 -13.41 20.10
C MET A 34 -13.71 -13.20 19.61
N GLU A 35 -13.97 -12.14 18.86
CA GLU A 35 -15.28 -11.89 18.28
C GLU A 35 -15.62 -12.89 17.15
N ARG A 36 -14.64 -13.25 16.31
CA ARG A 36 -14.81 -14.30 15.29
C ARG A 36 -15.05 -15.67 15.92
N GLU A 37 -14.33 -16.02 16.99
CA GLU A 37 -14.52 -17.27 17.76
C GLU A 37 -15.95 -17.36 18.32
N LYS A 38 -16.47 -16.29 18.95
CA LYS A 38 -17.85 -16.27 19.47
C LYS A 38 -18.90 -16.48 18.38
N ARG A 39 -18.64 -16.02 17.16
CA ARG A 39 -19.56 -16.10 16.03
C ARG A 39 -19.45 -17.42 15.25
N SER A 40 -18.37 -18.18 15.45
CA SER A 40 -18.06 -19.38 14.68
C SER A 40 -18.01 -20.62 15.58
N PRO A 41 -19.04 -21.49 15.55
CA PRO A 41 -19.09 -22.69 16.40
C PRO A 41 -17.98 -23.71 16.13
N THR A 42 -17.30 -23.62 14.98
CA THR A 42 -16.23 -24.53 14.57
C THR A 42 -14.83 -24.00 14.87
N LEU A 43 -14.72 -22.72 15.24
CA LEU A 43 -13.44 -22.10 15.57
C LEU A 43 -13.17 -22.26 17.06
N ASN A 44 -12.01 -22.83 17.39
CA ASN A 44 -11.52 -22.93 18.76
C ASN A 44 -10.05 -22.47 18.79
N LEU A 45 -9.84 -21.22 19.18
CA LEU A 45 -8.52 -20.59 19.22
C LEU A 45 -7.62 -21.23 20.27
N SER A 46 -8.21 -21.68 21.39
CA SER A 46 -7.43 -22.39 22.40
C SER A 46 -6.87 -23.71 21.87
N GLU A 47 -7.58 -24.42 21.01
CA GLU A 47 -7.07 -25.63 20.35
C GLU A 47 -6.04 -25.28 19.27
N ALA A 48 -6.34 -24.31 18.41
CA ALA A 48 -5.46 -23.90 17.32
C ALA A 48 -4.05 -23.47 17.80
N TYR A 49 -3.98 -22.76 18.95
CA TYR A 49 -2.73 -22.23 19.48
C TYR A 49 -2.19 -23.00 20.70
N ASN A 50 -2.78 -24.13 21.10
CA ASN A 50 -2.43 -24.83 22.36
C ASN A 50 -2.58 -23.94 23.61
N GLY A 51 -3.58 -23.05 23.61
CA GLY A 51 -3.93 -22.15 24.70
C GLY A 51 -3.84 -20.67 24.33
N TYR A 52 -4.59 -19.84 25.05
CA TYR A 52 -4.64 -18.39 24.82
C TYR A 52 -3.30 -17.69 25.07
N ASP A 53 -2.40 -18.25 25.89
CA ASP A 53 -1.07 -17.67 26.11
C ASP A 53 -0.24 -17.63 24.81
N GLN A 54 -0.33 -18.68 23.98
CA GLN A 54 0.36 -18.70 22.70
C GLN A 54 -0.33 -17.76 21.70
N LEU A 55 -1.66 -17.70 21.67
CA LEU A 55 -2.39 -16.72 20.87
C LEU A 55 -1.92 -15.29 21.19
N LEU A 56 -1.79 -14.94 22.48
CA LEU A 56 -1.32 -13.62 22.90
C LEU A 56 0.12 -13.33 22.44
N ARG A 57 0.98 -14.36 22.32
CA ARG A 57 2.32 -14.20 21.75
C ARG A 57 2.26 -13.94 20.25
N GLU A 58 1.38 -14.62 19.52
CA GLU A 58 1.24 -14.41 18.08
C GLU A 58 0.69 -13.02 17.76
N VAL A 59 -0.35 -12.54 18.45
CA VAL A 59 -0.87 -11.18 18.20
C VAL A 59 0.15 -10.09 18.53
N MET A 60 0.99 -10.29 19.56
CA MET A 60 2.10 -9.39 19.86
C MET A 60 3.19 -9.45 18.77
N ARG A 61 3.56 -10.65 18.32
CA ARG A 61 4.53 -10.85 17.23
C ARG A 61 4.07 -10.13 15.96
N ILE A 62 2.79 -10.28 15.60
CA ILE A 62 2.19 -9.64 14.43
C ILE A 62 2.17 -8.13 14.59
N GLY A 63 1.74 -7.61 15.74
CA GLY A 63 1.77 -6.18 16.01
C GLY A 63 3.18 -5.58 15.89
N THR A 64 4.20 -6.26 16.40
CA THR A 64 5.60 -5.85 16.25
C THR A 64 6.05 -5.88 14.79
N LEU A 65 5.80 -6.99 14.09
CA LEU A 65 6.22 -7.17 12.70
C LEU A 65 5.57 -6.13 11.78
N PHE A 66 4.27 -5.89 11.95
CA PHE A 66 3.55 -4.89 11.17
C PHE A 66 4.07 -3.48 11.47
N GLU A 67 4.30 -3.14 12.74
CA GLU A 67 4.84 -1.83 13.11
C GLU A 67 6.25 -1.60 12.52
N GLU A 68 7.13 -2.61 12.62
CA GLU A 68 8.45 -2.56 11.99
C GLU A 68 8.37 -2.38 10.47
N TRP A 69 7.41 -3.04 9.82
CA TRP A 69 7.18 -2.95 8.40
C TRP A 69 6.68 -1.56 7.98
N VAL A 70 5.67 -1.00 8.67
CA VAL A 70 5.10 0.31 8.29
C VAL A 70 6.10 1.46 8.43
N CYS A 71 7.07 1.37 9.35
CA CYS A 71 8.14 2.36 9.48
C CYS A 71 8.97 2.51 8.20
N GLY A 72 9.06 1.47 7.38
CA GLY A 72 9.72 1.48 6.09
C GLY A 72 8.81 1.95 4.94
N HIS A 73 7.50 1.76 5.04
CA HIS A 73 6.61 1.79 3.86
C HIS A 73 5.46 2.79 3.92
N VAL A 74 5.04 3.23 5.11
CA VAL A 74 3.95 4.21 5.30
C VAL A 74 4.52 5.64 5.36
N VAL A 75 3.79 6.58 4.75
CA VAL A 75 4.08 8.02 4.79
C VAL A 75 3.26 8.66 5.91
N PHE A 76 3.78 8.59 7.14
CA PHE A 76 3.06 9.03 8.35
C PHE A 76 2.72 10.53 8.35
N GLU A 77 3.48 11.35 7.63
CA GLU A 77 3.26 12.81 7.54
C GLU A 77 1.91 13.18 6.92
N VAL A 78 1.33 12.27 6.12
CA VAL A 78 0.03 12.46 5.48
C VAL A 78 -1.09 11.68 6.16
N CYS A 79 -0.80 10.93 7.23
CA CYS A 79 -1.82 10.30 8.06
C CYS A 79 -2.62 11.37 8.82
N GLY A 80 -3.95 11.33 8.72
CA GLY A 80 -4.83 12.31 9.35
C GLY A 80 -5.15 12.04 10.83
N GLU A 81 -4.78 10.87 11.35
CA GLU A 81 -5.15 10.39 12.68
C GLU A 81 -3.91 9.99 13.50
N VAL A 82 -4.07 9.95 14.83
CA VAL A 82 -3.01 9.49 15.74
C VAL A 82 -2.84 7.99 15.55
N TRP A 83 -1.65 7.59 15.08
CA TRP A 83 -1.36 6.24 14.61
C TRP A 83 -1.80 5.11 15.58
N PRO A 84 -1.41 5.09 16.86
CA PRO A 84 -1.87 4.06 17.80
C PRO A 84 -3.40 3.92 17.90
N TYR A 85 -4.16 5.02 17.89
CA TYR A 85 -5.62 4.94 18.01
C TYR A 85 -6.26 4.41 16.73
N PHE A 86 -5.76 4.84 15.57
CA PHE A 86 -6.18 4.28 14.29
C PHE A 86 -5.96 2.76 14.24
N MET A 87 -4.80 2.30 14.74
CA MET A 87 -4.48 0.87 14.79
C MET A 87 -5.36 0.10 15.77
N GLU A 88 -5.63 0.65 16.96
CA GLU A 88 -6.53 0.03 17.94
C GLU A 88 -7.93 -0.20 17.34
N ASP A 89 -8.45 0.77 16.59
CA ASP A 89 -9.80 0.74 16.03
C ASP A 89 -9.94 -0.13 14.77
N ARG A 90 -8.86 -0.33 14.00
CA ARG A 90 -8.96 -0.86 12.61
C ARG A 90 -8.12 -2.10 12.33
N PHE A 91 -7.00 -2.29 13.03
CA PHE A 91 -6.00 -3.29 12.67
C PHE A 91 -6.52 -4.73 12.71
N GLY A 92 -7.22 -5.09 13.79
CA GLY A 92 -7.73 -6.44 13.98
C GLY A 92 -8.72 -6.83 12.89
N ASP A 93 -9.66 -5.96 12.57
CA ASP A 93 -10.64 -6.20 11.49
C ASP A 93 -9.94 -6.35 10.13
N ALA A 94 -8.97 -5.48 9.82
CA ALA A 94 -8.20 -5.58 8.58
C ALA A 94 -7.42 -6.90 8.47
N CYS A 95 -6.83 -7.38 9.57
CA CYS A 95 -6.20 -8.71 9.60
C CYS A 95 -7.21 -9.83 9.30
N MET A 96 -8.44 -9.74 9.84
CA MET A 96 -9.47 -10.77 9.63
C MET A 96 -10.04 -10.82 8.21
N GLU A 97 -9.77 -9.81 7.38
CA GLU A 97 -10.07 -9.85 5.95
C GLU A 97 -8.94 -10.49 5.12
N VAL A 98 -7.72 -10.56 5.68
CA VAL A 98 -6.54 -11.12 4.99
C VAL A 98 -6.30 -12.58 5.37
N LEU A 99 -6.48 -12.95 6.65
CA LEU A 99 -6.18 -14.28 7.15
C LEU A 99 -7.22 -14.80 8.14
N ALA A 100 -7.36 -16.12 8.19
CA ALA A 100 -8.24 -16.76 9.17
C ALA A 100 -7.64 -16.68 10.59
N PRO A 101 -8.49 -16.64 11.65
CA PRO A 101 -8.01 -16.54 13.04
C PRO A 101 -7.10 -17.68 13.49
N ASP A 102 -7.16 -18.85 12.87
CA ASP A 102 -6.33 -20.03 13.14
C ASP A 102 -5.04 -20.09 12.30
N GLU A 103 -4.80 -19.10 11.45
CA GLU A 103 -3.64 -19.02 10.55
C GLU A 103 -2.63 -17.93 10.95
N LEU A 104 -2.82 -17.22 12.08
CA LEU A 104 -1.95 -16.12 12.53
C LEU A 104 -0.48 -16.52 12.68
N ALA A 105 -0.20 -17.80 12.97
CA ALA A 105 1.18 -18.29 13.08
C ALA A 105 1.96 -18.17 11.75
N GLY A 106 1.27 -18.15 10.61
CA GLY A 106 1.86 -17.99 9.28
C GLY A 106 2.11 -16.54 8.87
N PHE A 107 1.59 -15.56 9.61
CA PHE A 107 1.65 -14.15 9.22
C PHE A 107 3.08 -13.65 9.01
N ASP A 108 3.33 -13.07 7.83
CA ASP A 108 4.64 -12.61 7.36
C ASP A 108 4.63 -11.18 6.78
N SER A 109 5.70 -10.80 6.06
CA SER A 109 5.85 -9.46 5.47
C SER A 109 4.89 -9.18 4.30
N ASP A 110 4.48 -10.21 3.56
CA ASP A 110 3.57 -10.05 2.43
C ASP A 110 2.16 -9.77 2.97
N ASP A 111 1.81 -10.41 4.09
CA ASP A 111 0.57 -10.10 4.82
C ASP A 111 0.58 -8.68 5.40
N CYS A 112 1.74 -8.11 5.77
CA CYS A 112 1.81 -6.70 6.14
C CYS A 112 1.32 -5.78 5.01
N LEU A 113 1.73 -6.05 3.76
CA LEU A 113 1.24 -5.26 2.62
C LEU A 113 -0.26 -5.43 2.42
N ARG A 114 -0.77 -6.67 2.46
CA ARG A 114 -2.22 -6.94 2.32
C ARG A 114 -3.03 -6.21 3.39
N VAL A 115 -2.61 -6.29 4.66
CA VAL A 115 -3.26 -5.58 5.77
C VAL A 115 -3.17 -4.07 5.60
N ALA A 116 -2.02 -3.53 5.16
CA ALA A 116 -1.87 -2.11 4.92
C ALA A 116 -2.79 -1.60 3.79
N MET A 117 -2.97 -2.39 2.72
CA MET A 117 -3.91 -2.11 1.64
C MET A 117 -5.37 -2.12 2.15
N GLU A 118 -5.74 -3.06 3.02
CA GLU A 118 -7.08 -3.11 3.61
C GLU A 118 -7.34 -1.96 4.59
N LEU A 119 -6.34 -1.62 5.41
CA LEU A 119 -6.39 -0.44 6.27
C LEU A 119 -6.48 0.86 5.49
N ARG A 120 -6.06 0.83 4.21
CA ARG A 120 -5.95 1.99 3.36
C ARG A 120 -5.04 3.03 4.00
N VAL A 121 -3.82 2.64 4.38
CA VAL A 121 -2.79 3.58 4.85
C VAL A 121 -1.98 4.13 3.67
N PRO A 122 -1.47 5.37 3.77
CA PRO A 122 -0.74 5.99 2.67
C PRO A 122 0.63 5.33 2.50
N LEU A 123 0.75 4.42 1.53
CA LEU A 123 1.99 3.71 1.23
C LEU A 123 2.86 4.49 0.24
N ARG A 124 4.17 4.46 0.45
CA ARG A 124 5.17 4.95 -0.51
C ARG A 124 5.13 4.07 -1.77
N VAL A 125 5.23 4.71 -2.93
CA VAL A 125 5.23 4.06 -4.24
C VAL A 125 6.58 4.32 -4.91
N ASP A 126 7.58 3.55 -4.50
CA ASP A 126 8.97 3.61 -4.97
C ASP A 126 9.35 2.47 -5.93
N GLY A 127 8.43 1.52 -6.14
CA GLY A 127 8.63 0.34 -6.98
C GLY A 127 9.14 -0.89 -6.23
N GLU A 128 9.37 -0.80 -4.92
CA GLU A 128 9.75 -1.98 -4.11
C GLU A 128 8.54 -2.86 -3.78
N LEU A 129 7.38 -2.23 -3.56
CA LEU A 129 6.14 -2.92 -3.24
C LEU A 129 5.15 -2.85 -4.40
N PRO A 130 4.39 -3.93 -4.65
CA PRO A 130 3.27 -3.90 -5.58
C PRO A 130 2.10 -3.14 -4.94
N VAL A 131 2.07 -1.82 -5.13
CA VAL A 131 1.02 -0.95 -4.58
C VAL A 131 0.14 -0.35 -5.70
N PRO A 132 -1.20 -0.33 -5.55
CA PRO A 132 -2.07 0.41 -6.46
C PRO A 132 -1.84 1.92 -6.32
N PHE A 133 -1.66 2.60 -7.45
CA PHE A 133 -1.39 4.03 -7.53
C PHE A 133 -2.01 4.60 -8.79
N MET A 134 -2.57 5.80 -8.69
CA MET A 134 -3.07 6.55 -9.83
C MET A 134 -2.96 8.03 -9.51
N VAL A 135 -2.34 8.79 -10.42
CA VAL A 135 -2.37 10.24 -10.43
C VAL A 135 -2.83 10.71 -11.79
N GLU A 136 -3.72 11.70 -11.80
CA GLU A 136 -4.23 12.31 -13.02
C GLU A 136 -4.21 13.83 -12.88
N VAL A 137 -3.63 14.50 -13.88
CA VAL A 137 -3.40 15.95 -13.86
C VAL A 137 -3.84 16.58 -15.18
N ASP A 138 -4.26 17.84 -15.11
CA ASP A 138 -4.69 18.58 -16.29
C ASP A 138 -3.53 18.87 -17.24
N HIS A 139 -3.80 18.76 -18.54
CA HIS A 139 -2.84 19.11 -19.56
C HIS A 139 -2.71 20.64 -19.61
N PRO A 140 -1.49 21.21 -19.54
CA PRO A 140 -1.31 22.67 -19.43
C PRO A 140 -1.70 23.44 -20.70
N ALA A 141 -1.70 22.78 -21.87
CA ALA A 141 -2.15 23.38 -23.13
C ALA A 141 -3.62 23.10 -23.43
N GLU A 142 -4.43 24.15 -23.61
CA GLU A 142 -5.87 24.08 -23.89
C GLU A 142 -6.21 23.43 -25.24
N ASP A 143 -5.30 23.53 -26.22
CA ASP A 143 -5.44 23.02 -27.59
C ASP A 143 -4.88 21.59 -27.78
N SER A 144 -4.43 20.94 -26.71
CA SER A 144 -3.93 19.57 -26.78
C SER A 144 -5.06 18.58 -27.13
N GLY A 145 -4.70 17.51 -27.85
CA GLY A 145 -5.60 16.38 -28.07
C GLY A 145 -5.95 15.61 -26.78
N PHE A 146 -5.14 15.78 -25.73
CA PHE A 146 -5.41 15.24 -24.40
C PHE A 146 -5.80 16.35 -23.44
N ARG A 147 -6.86 16.12 -22.66
CA ARG A 147 -7.31 17.03 -21.59
C ARG A 147 -6.54 16.82 -20.31
N ARG A 148 -6.18 15.57 -20.00
CA ARG A 148 -5.44 15.18 -18.81
C ARG A 148 -4.38 14.15 -19.17
N LEU A 149 -3.37 14.02 -18.34
CA LEU A 149 -2.42 12.92 -18.38
C LEU A 149 -2.54 12.11 -17.08
N ARG A 150 -2.40 10.80 -17.19
CA ARG A 150 -2.48 9.87 -16.08
C ARG A 150 -1.20 9.05 -15.99
N ILE A 151 -0.72 8.86 -14.76
CA ILE A 151 0.20 7.77 -14.41
C ILE A 151 -0.57 6.82 -13.50
N GLU A 152 -0.62 5.54 -13.83
CA GLU A 152 -1.21 4.51 -12.94
C GLU A 152 -0.34 3.26 -12.88
N THR A 153 -0.39 2.53 -11.76
CA THR A 153 0.25 1.22 -11.69
C THR A 153 -0.56 0.18 -12.45
N ARG A 154 0.15 -0.66 -13.21
CA ARG A 154 -0.39 -1.70 -14.08
C ARG A 154 0.41 -2.98 -13.89
N ARG A 155 -0.20 -4.11 -14.24
CA ARG A 155 0.44 -5.42 -14.28
C ARG A 155 0.11 -6.10 -15.60
N GLU A 156 1.06 -6.82 -16.15
CA GLU A 156 0.87 -7.64 -17.36
C GLU A 156 0.33 -9.00 -16.95
N ARG A 157 -0.69 -9.52 -17.63
CA ARG A 157 -1.08 -10.93 -17.48
C ARG A 157 0.03 -11.84 -17.99
N LEU A 158 0.27 -12.95 -17.30
CA LEU A 158 1.28 -13.93 -17.69
C LEU A 158 0.73 -15.01 -18.65
N ASP A 159 -0.46 -14.77 -19.22
CA ASP A 159 -1.07 -15.59 -20.27
C ASP A 159 -0.48 -15.30 -21.66
N GLU A 160 -1.05 -15.93 -22.70
CA GLU A 160 -0.59 -15.74 -24.09
C GLU A 160 -0.89 -14.34 -24.65
N GLU A 161 -1.92 -13.65 -24.13
CA GLU A 161 -2.37 -12.35 -24.63
C GLU A 161 -1.58 -11.20 -24.03
N ARG A 162 -0.98 -11.39 -22.85
CA ARG A 162 -0.07 -10.42 -22.21
C ARG A 162 -0.73 -9.05 -22.04
N GLU A 163 -2.01 -9.05 -21.69
CA GLU A 163 -2.78 -7.83 -21.52
C GLU A 163 -2.27 -7.04 -20.31
N SER A 164 -2.04 -5.73 -20.49
CA SER A 164 -1.70 -4.81 -19.39
C SER A 164 -2.97 -4.30 -18.71
N VAL A 165 -3.21 -4.77 -17.50
CA VAL A 165 -4.38 -4.43 -16.68
C VAL A 165 -4.01 -3.42 -15.58
N PRO A 166 -4.88 -2.45 -15.26
CA PRO A 166 -4.65 -1.56 -14.13
C PRO A 166 -4.63 -2.32 -12.80
N PHE A 167 -3.74 -1.94 -11.89
CA PHE A 167 -3.72 -2.47 -10.54
C PHE A 167 -4.56 -1.58 -9.61
N ARG A 168 -5.62 -2.15 -9.04
CA ARG A 168 -6.63 -1.45 -8.25
C ARG A 168 -6.65 -1.90 -6.79
N ASN A 169 -7.27 -1.09 -5.96
CA ASN A 169 -7.56 -1.44 -4.56
C ASN A 169 -8.45 -2.69 -4.52
N GLY A 170 -8.04 -3.69 -3.73
CA GLY A 170 -8.73 -4.97 -3.60
C GLY A 170 -8.21 -6.07 -4.51
N ASP A 171 -7.31 -5.76 -5.46
CA ASP A 171 -6.60 -6.82 -6.18
C ASP A 171 -5.54 -7.46 -5.25
N GLU A 172 -5.31 -8.76 -5.41
CA GLU A 172 -4.25 -9.47 -4.68
C GLU A 172 -2.87 -8.98 -5.14
N PRO A 173 -2.03 -8.40 -4.25
CA PRO A 173 -0.74 -7.82 -4.62
C PRO A 173 0.26 -8.84 -5.18
N PHE A 174 0.21 -10.09 -4.73
CA PHE A 174 1.14 -11.15 -5.11
C PHE A 174 0.49 -12.24 -5.97
N ASP A 175 -0.48 -11.84 -6.81
CA ASP A 175 -1.17 -12.75 -7.74
C ASP A 175 -0.17 -13.38 -8.74
N GLU A 176 -0.02 -14.70 -8.68
CA GLU A 176 0.92 -15.47 -9.51
C GLU A 176 0.56 -15.44 -11.01
N GLU A 177 -0.66 -15.04 -11.38
CA GLU A 177 -1.10 -14.89 -12.77
C GLU A 177 -0.66 -13.54 -13.38
N LEU A 178 -0.16 -12.62 -12.55
CA LEU A 178 0.22 -11.28 -12.94
C LEU A 178 1.73 -11.04 -12.80
N GLY A 179 2.28 -10.29 -13.74
CA GLY A 179 3.65 -9.84 -13.74
C GLY A 179 3.93 -8.74 -12.72
N PRO A 180 5.19 -8.27 -12.64
CA PRO A 180 5.56 -7.18 -11.75
C PRO A 180 4.82 -5.88 -12.11
N VAL A 181 4.69 -5.02 -11.12
CA VAL A 181 4.08 -3.70 -11.31
C VAL A 181 4.95 -2.80 -12.17
N CYS A 182 4.32 -2.10 -13.11
CA CYS A 182 4.90 -0.99 -13.86
C CYS A 182 4.00 0.25 -13.78
N PHE A 183 4.53 1.39 -14.23
CA PHE A 183 3.85 2.68 -14.28
C PHE A 183 3.45 2.98 -15.72
N GLY A 184 2.17 2.80 -16.02
CA GLY A 184 1.59 3.15 -17.31
C GLY A 184 1.29 4.64 -17.40
N ILE A 185 1.60 5.22 -18.55
CA ILE A 185 1.34 6.62 -18.87
C ILE A 185 0.28 6.66 -19.95
N ASP A 186 -0.82 7.34 -19.67
CA ASP A 186 -1.95 7.47 -20.59
C ASP A 186 -2.33 8.94 -20.80
N GLY A 187 -2.63 9.29 -22.04
CA GLY A 187 -3.31 10.53 -22.40
C GLY A 187 -4.82 10.34 -22.30
N VAL A 188 -5.51 11.24 -21.60
CA VAL A 188 -6.97 11.20 -21.44
C VAL A 188 -7.60 12.14 -22.45
N GLY A 189 -8.33 11.58 -23.41
CA GLY A 189 -9.05 12.32 -24.44
C GLY A 189 -10.20 13.18 -23.88
N PRO A 190 -10.80 14.07 -24.70
CA PRO A 190 -11.92 14.91 -24.29
C PRO A 190 -13.19 14.13 -23.93
N ASP A 191 -13.32 12.92 -24.45
CA ASP A 191 -14.39 11.95 -24.20
C ASP A 191 -14.08 11.01 -23.03
N GLY A 192 -12.91 11.14 -22.40
CA GLY A 192 -12.43 10.26 -21.34
C GLY A 192 -11.72 8.99 -21.84
N THR A 193 -11.56 8.81 -23.15
CA THR A 193 -10.84 7.67 -23.71
C THR A 193 -9.36 7.71 -23.31
N LEU A 194 -8.82 6.57 -22.87
CA LEU A 194 -7.41 6.43 -22.52
C LEU A 194 -6.60 6.05 -23.76
N HIS A 195 -5.52 6.80 -23.99
CA HIS A 195 -4.57 6.54 -25.05
C HIS A 195 -3.20 6.26 -24.43
N HIS A 196 -2.79 5.00 -24.50
CA HIS A 196 -1.50 4.58 -23.97
C HIS A 196 -0.33 5.30 -24.66
N ILE A 197 0.59 5.81 -23.86
CA ILE A 197 1.80 6.53 -24.30
C ILE A 197 3.04 5.66 -24.08
N ALA A 198 3.26 5.19 -22.85
CA ALA A 198 4.41 4.36 -22.49
C ALA A 198 4.28 3.72 -21.11
N ASP A 199 5.02 2.63 -20.88
CA ASP A 199 5.23 2.04 -19.54
C ASP A 199 6.63 2.32 -19.00
N ARG A 200 6.76 2.47 -17.69
CA ARG A 200 8.04 2.64 -16.97
C ARG A 200 8.11 1.76 -15.74
N LEU A 201 9.33 1.46 -15.29
CA LEU A 201 9.54 0.61 -14.11
C LEU A 201 9.37 1.39 -12.81
N THR A 202 9.65 2.70 -12.81
CA THR A 202 9.55 3.54 -11.62
C THR A 202 8.68 4.76 -11.87
N TYR A 203 8.07 5.28 -10.79
CA TYR A 203 7.34 6.54 -10.85
C TYR A 203 8.23 7.71 -11.30
N ARG A 204 9.48 7.74 -10.84
CA ARG A 204 10.46 8.77 -11.21
C ARG A 204 10.64 8.81 -12.73
N ASP A 205 10.86 7.67 -13.37
CA ASP A 205 11.06 7.60 -14.82
C ASP A 205 9.78 7.98 -15.58
N ALA A 206 8.61 7.62 -15.05
CA ALA A 206 7.32 8.00 -15.64
C ALA A 206 7.10 9.51 -15.58
N ARG A 207 7.38 10.12 -14.43
CA ARG A 207 7.31 11.57 -14.21
C ARG A 207 8.31 12.32 -15.10
N GLU A 208 9.56 11.89 -15.14
CA GLU A 208 10.60 12.50 -15.98
C GLU A 208 10.21 12.48 -17.46
N LEU A 209 9.66 11.37 -17.95
CA LEU A 209 9.16 11.29 -19.32
C LEU A 209 8.02 12.28 -19.56
N LEU A 210 7.02 12.34 -18.68
CA LEU A 210 5.89 13.25 -18.86
C LEU A 210 6.32 14.71 -18.83
N VAL A 211 7.22 15.10 -17.91
CA VAL A 211 7.77 16.47 -17.85
C VAL A 211 8.54 16.82 -19.12
N ALA A 212 9.26 15.86 -19.72
CA ALA A 212 9.98 16.06 -20.97
C ALA A 212 9.03 16.19 -22.18
N LEU A 213 7.93 15.41 -22.21
CA LEU A 213 6.95 15.43 -23.30
C LEU A 213 6.01 16.64 -23.22
N VAL A 214 5.66 17.07 -22.01
CA VAL A 214 4.67 18.12 -21.76
C VAL A 214 5.26 19.15 -20.78
N PRO A 215 6.03 20.13 -21.28
CA PRO A 215 6.60 21.17 -20.45
C PRO A 215 5.53 21.96 -19.68
N GLY A 216 5.76 22.14 -18.37
CA GLY A 216 4.84 22.86 -17.49
C GLY A 216 3.75 21.99 -16.83
N ILE A 217 3.76 20.67 -17.04
CA ILE A 217 2.90 19.76 -16.29
C ILE A 217 3.32 19.71 -14.81
N GLU A 218 2.34 19.80 -13.91
CA GLU A 218 2.55 19.70 -12.47
C GLU A 218 2.22 18.28 -12.01
N LEU A 219 3.24 17.51 -11.64
CA LEU A 219 3.11 16.16 -11.07
C LEU A 219 3.75 16.13 -9.68
N PRO A 220 3.20 15.37 -8.72
CA PRO A 220 3.78 15.26 -7.39
C PRO A 220 5.21 14.70 -7.48
N GLU A 221 6.11 15.19 -6.63
CA GLU A 221 7.50 14.73 -6.62
C GLU A 221 7.62 13.29 -6.12
N GLU A 222 6.82 12.95 -5.12
CA GLU A 222 6.73 11.63 -4.53
C GLU A 222 5.39 10.99 -4.87
N ALA A 223 5.41 9.70 -5.21
CA ALA A 223 4.19 8.92 -5.37
C ALA A 223 3.83 8.27 -4.04
N VAL A 224 2.64 8.62 -3.56
CA VAL A 224 2.01 8.02 -2.40
C VAL A 224 0.71 7.42 -2.89
N SER A 225 0.49 6.15 -2.58
CA SER A 225 -0.77 5.48 -2.91
C SER A 225 -1.93 6.23 -2.27
N GLU A 226 -3.01 6.41 -3.04
CA GLU A 226 -4.14 7.20 -2.58
C GLU A 226 -4.85 6.49 -1.44
N THR A 227 -4.75 7.03 -0.23
CA THR A 227 -5.73 6.72 0.82
C THR A 227 -6.03 7.89 1.76
N TRP A 228 -6.93 8.78 1.33
CA TRP A 228 -8.09 9.22 2.12
C TRP A 228 -9.08 9.99 1.23
N ARG A 229 -10.14 9.32 0.78
CA ARG A 229 -11.45 9.95 0.56
C ARG A 229 -12.52 9.12 1.25
N ARG A 230 -12.89 9.54 2.45
CA ARG A 230 -14.31 9.82 2.66
C ARG A 230 -14.46 11.32 2.73
N LYS A 231 -15.06 11.88 1.68
CA LYS A 231 -15.83 13.11 1.82
C LYS A 231 -16.84 12.85 2.94
N ASP A 232 -16.82 13.66 3.97
CA ASP A 232 -18.10 14.11 4.52
C ASP A 232 -18.81 14.99 3.46
#